data_AF-A0A8S0WAW8-F1
#
_entry.id   AF-A0A8S0WAW8-F1
#
_cell.length_a   1.000
_cell.length_b   1.000
_cell.length_c   1.000
_cell.angle_alpha   90.00
_cell.angle_beta   90.00
_cell.angle_gamma   90.00
#
_symmetry.space_group_name_H-M   'P 1'
#
loop_
_entity.id
_entity.type
_entity.pdbx_description
1 polymer ?
#
loop_
_entity_poly.entity_id
_entity_poly.type
_entity_poly.pdbx_seq_one_letter_code
_entity_poly.pdbx_strand_id
1 'polypeptide(L)'
;MLDENGGGILHDWDLAKGGRVAESLVSEDGFAHNPYRTGIWYFLSARLLIEPLKIHTLQDDLESFFYLVLYYALRYIPYNQGIEKLKELQSQIFEECRWNSTSGQYLGGEGKFFTITRGYHTLRINFVDHRPLQNWLRNTLGCIAEFYRYCIDTEQKHFEEHEGEPLPLHCVPVPPPPASIGLHNHEYFSSLVKTALEAPGWASMRTYLGDDLDQYVRTRGRRRMSTLVLPRICGPPKRRLF
;
A
#
# COMPACT_ATOMS: atom_id res chain seq x y z
N MET A 1 0.50 4.52 -18.28
CA MET A 1 0.63 5.52 -19.37
C MET A 1 -0.63 6.38 -19.37
N LEU A 2 -0.50 7.69 -19.52
CA LEU A 2 -1.64 8.60 -19.65
C LEU A 2 -1.70 9.11 -21.09
N ASP A 3 -2.91 9.19 -21.65
CA ASP A 3 -3.16 9.83 -22.93
C ASP A 3 -3.45 11.33 -22.75
N GLU A 4 -3.58 12.04 -23.88
CA GLU A 4 -3.85 13.47 -23.93
C GLU A 4 -5.23 13.87 -23.38
N ASN A 5 -6.16 12.92 -23.27
CA ASN A 5 -7.50 13.11 -22.74
C ASN A 5 -7.58 12.75 -21.24
N GLY A 6 -6.45 12.42 -20.61
CA GLY A 6 -6.39 11.97 -19.23
C GLY A 6 -6.83 10.52 -19.01
N GLY A 7 -7.06 9.76 -20.09
CA GLY A 7 -7.25 8.32 -20.04
C GLY A 7 -5.95 7.62 -19.61
N GLY A 8 -6.07 6.61 -18.77
CA GLY A 8 -4.92 5.88 -18.23
C GLY A 8 -4.93 4.40 -18.62
N ILE A 9 -3.78 3.89 -19.04
CA ILE A 9 -3.54 2.46 -19.27
C ILE A 9 -2.49 1.98 -18.27
N LEU A 10 -2.81 0.92 -17.52
CA LEU A 10 -1.83 0.22 -16.69
C LEU A 10 -0.90 -0.61 -17.59
N HIS A 11 0.40 -0.50 -17.36
CA HIS A 11 1.46 -1.19 -18.12
C HIS A 11 2.27 -2.08 -17.17
N ASP A 12 3.25 -2.81 -17.71
CA ASP A 12 4.15 -3.70 -16.96
C ASP A 12 3.43 -4.88 -16.28
N TRP A 13 2.55 -5.54 -17.03
CA TRP A 13 1.85 -6.75 -16.59
C TRP A 13 2.75 -8.00 -16.50
N ASP A 14 4.03 -7.90 -16.86
CA ASP A 14 4.98 -9.01 -16.86
C ASP A 14 5.20 -9.62 -15.45
N LEU A 15 4.88 -8.86 -14.39
CA LEU A 15 4.93 -9.31 -13.00
C LEU A 15 3.57 -9.75 -12.44
N ALA A 16 2.49 -9.63 -13.23
CA ALA A 16 1.16 -10.03 -12.80
C ALA A 16 1.08 -11.56 -12.75
N LYS A 17 0.85 -12.11 -11.56
CA LYS A 17 0.67 -13.55 -11.37
C LYS A 17 -0.82 -13.86 -11.33
N GLY A 18 -1.29 -14.70 -12.24
CA GLY A 18 -2.63 -15.28 -12.15
C GLY A 18 -2.72 -16.24 -10.96
N GLY A 19 -3.93 -16.41 -10.40
CA GLY A 19 -4.15 -17.15 -9.14
C GLY A 19 -3.52 -18.55 -9.07
N ARG A 20 -3.42 -19.27 -10.20
CA ARG A 20 -2.83 -20.62 -10.25
C ARG A 20 -1.30 -20.66 -10.14
N VAL A 21 -0.61 -19.56 -10.45
CA VAL A 21 0.87 -19.48 -10.43
C VAL A 21 1.38 -19.10 -9.03
N ALA A 22 0.56 -18.41 -8.23
CA ALA A 22 0.94 -18.01 -6.88
C ALA A 22 1.00 -19.22 -5.92
N GLU A 23 0.12 -20.21 -6.11
CA GLU A 23 0.05 -21.45 -5.32
C GLU A 23 1.19 -22.43 -5.65
N SER A 24 1.70 -22.44 -6.89
CA SER A 24 2.74 -23.39 -7.33
C SER A 24 4.19 -22.96 -7.01
N LEU A 25 4.37 -21.87 -6.26
CA LEU A 25 5.70 -21.36 -5.84
C LEU A 25 6.11 -21.82 -4.44
N VAL A 26 5.31 -22.69 -3.81
CA VAL A 26 5.74 -23.44 -2.62
C VAL A 26 6.68 -24.55 -3.11
N SER A 27 7.95 -24.49 -2.74
CA SER A 27 8.90 -25.54 -3.10
C SER A 27 8.66 -26.81 -2.27
N GLU A 28 9.15 -27.97 -2.75
CA GLU A 28 8.94 -29.30 -2.11
C GLU A 28 9.43 -29.38 -0.65
N ASP A 29 10.33 -28.48 -0.25
CA ASP A 29 10.87 -28.28 1.09
C ASP A 29 10.00 -27.37 1.99
N GLY A 30 8.81 -26.97 1.53
CA GLY A 30 7.82 -26.23 2.32
C GLY A 30 8.15 -24.75 2.55
N PHE A 31 9.26 -24.28 1.99
CA PHE A 31 9.58 -22.86 1.96
C PHE A 31 8.87 -22.19 0.79
N ALA A 32 8.04 -21.20 1.06
CA ALA A 32 7.70 -20.22 0.03
C ALA A 32 8.99 -19.42 -0.25
N HIS A 33 9.81 -19.89 -1.20
CA HIS A 33 10.62 -18.95 -1.95
C HIS A 33 9.61 -18.05 -2.66
N ASN A 34 9.27 -16.92 -2.07
CA ASN A 34 8.78 -15.79 -2.83
C ASN A 34 10.02 -15.00 -3.28
N PRO A 35 10.71 -15.40 -4.37
CA PRO A 35 11.94 -14.74 -4.80
C PRO A 35 11.70 -13.27 -5.17
N TYR A 36 10.44 -12.83 -5.28
CA TYR A 36 10.12 -11.48 -5.67
C TYR A 36 8.87 -10.99 -4.93
N ARG A 37 9.06 -10.40 -3.74
CA ARG A 37 8.18 -9.31 -3.27
C ARG A 37 8.23 -8.21 -4.34
N THR A 38 7.39 -8.34 -5.36
CA THR A 38 7.32 -7.44 -6.52
C THR A 38 6.43 -6.27 -6.19
N GLY A 39 6.95 -5.07 -6.37
CA GLY A 39 6.21 -3.84 -6.15
C GLY A 39 7.13 -2.75 -5.65
N ILE A 40 6.62 -1.53 -5.70
CA ILE A 40 7.33 -0.38 -5.13
C ILE A 40 7.10 -0.42 -3.62
N TRP A 41 8.19 -0.46 -2.83
CA TRP A 41 8.15 -0.58 -1.35
C TRP A 41 7.12 0.33 -0.69
N TYR A 42 7.06 1.59 -1.15
CA TYR A 42 6.15 2.62 -0.64
C TYR A 42 4.68 2.19 -0.73
N PHE A 43 4.30 1.42 -1.74
CA PHE A 43 2.91 1.07 -2.04
C PHE A 43 2.53 -0.34 -1.63
N LEU A 44 3.49 -1.25 -1.41
CA LEU A 44 3.20 -2.61 -0.93
C LEU A 44 2.29 -2.64 0.30
N SER A 45 1.38 -3.61 0.38
CA SER A 45 0.50 -3.76 1.54
C SER A 45 1.27 -3.98 2.85
N ALA A 46 0.64 -3.64 3.97
CA ALA A 46 1.21 -3.83 5.31
C ALA A 46 1.60 -5.29 5.53
N ARG A 47 0.70 -6.23 5.22
CA ARG A 47 0.98 -7.66 5.35
C ARG A 47 2.07 -8.14 4.41
N LEU A 48 2.10 -7.68 3.14
CA LEU A 48 3.21 -8.02 2.27
C LEU A 48 4.54 -7.55 2.83
N LEU A 49 4.58 -6.42 3.56
CA LEU A 49 5.79 -5.87 4.19
C LEU A 49 6.20 -6.58 5.49
N ILE A 50 5.23 -6.98 6.31
CA ILE A 50 5.41 -7.66 7.61
C ILE A 50 5.74 -9.14 7.42
N GLU A 51 5.10 -9.80 6.46
CA GLU A 51 5.16 -11.26 6.24
C GLU A 51 5.86 -11.57 4.91
N PRO A 52 7.16 -11.90 4.91
CA PRO A 52 7.91 -12.15 3.69
C PRO A 52 7.40 -13.30 2.83
N LEU A 53 6.78 -14.29 3.48
CA LEU A 53 6.29 -15.52 2.86
C LEU A 53 4.84 -15.39 2.38
N LYS A 54 4.19 -14.24 2.62
CA LYS A 54 2.82 -14.02 2.19
C LYS A 54 2.73 -14.03 0.67
N ILE A 55 1.71 -14.73 0.18
CA ILE A 55 1.31 -14.70 -1.22
C ILE A 55 0.61 -13.38 -1.52
N HIS A 56 0.98 -12.76 -2.64
CA HIS A 56 0.35 -11.54 -3.15
C HIS A 56 -1.09 -11.86 -3.61
N THR A 57 -2.06 -11.11 -3.10
CA THR A 57 -3.50 -11.25 -3.39
C THR A 57 -4.09 -9.99 -4.01
N LEU A 58 -5.29 -10.09 -4.60
CA LEU A 58 -6.04 -8.92 -5.09
C LEU A 58 -6.18 -7.83 -4.01
N GLN A 59 -6.37 -8.20 -2.76
CA GLN A 59 -6.54 -7.26 -1.66
C GLN A 59 -5.26 -6.44 -1.42
N ASP A 60 -4.08 -7.03 -1.67
CA ASP A 60 -2.80 -6.31 -1.60
C ASP A 60 -2.66 -5.27 -2.73
N ASP A 61 -3.15 -5.57 -3.94
CA ASP A 61 -3.20 -4.62 -5.06
C ASP A 61 -4.17 -3.46 -4.75
N LEU A 62 -5.33 -3.75 -4.17
CA LEU A 62 -6.33 -2.72 -3.77
C LEU A 62 -5.79 -1.83 -2.64
N GLU A 63 -5.09 -2.40 -1.67
CA GLU A 63 -4.38 -1.64 -0.63
C GLU A 63 -3.24 -0.79 -1.22
N SER A 64 -2.52 -1.33 -2.21
CA SER A 64 -1.48 -0.58 -2.92
C SER A 64 -2.03 0.64 -3.65
N PHE A 65 -3.21 0.51 -4.28
CA PHE A 65 -3.90 1.65 -4.89
C PHE A 65 -4.30 2.71 -3.86
N PHE A 66 -4.77 2.30 -2.68
CA PHE A 66 -5.04 3.24 -1.59
C PHE A 66 -3.79 4.06 -1.21
N TYR A 67 -2.64 3.41 -1.03
CA TYR A 67 -1.39 4.11 -0.70
C TYR A 67 -0.89 5.01 -1.82
N LEU A 68 -1.08 4.61 -3.08
CA LEU A 68 -0.77 5.46 -4.23
C LEU A 68 -1.57 6.77 -4.15
N VAL A 69 -2.90 6.68 -4.00
CA VAL A 69 -3.75 7.88 -3.92
C VAL A 69 -3.42 8.72 -2.68
N LEU A 70 -3.19 8.08 -1.52
CA LEU A 70 -2.79 8.79 -0.31
C LEU A 70 -1.46 9.53 -0.49
N TYR A 71 -0.47 8.92 -1.15
CA TYR A 71 0.82 9.53 -1.45
C TYR A 71 0.66 10.77 -2.32
N TYR A 72 -0.11 10.68 -3.41
CA TYR A 72 -0.37 11.82 -4.29
C TYR A 72 -1.15 12.92 -3.58
N ALA A 73 -2.16 12.55 -2.77
CA ALA A 73 -2.91 13.52 -1.98
C ALA A 73 -2.00 14.30 -1.02
N LEU A 74 -1.14 13.60 -0.27
CA LEU A 74 -0.18 14.22 0.64
C LEU A 74 0.86 15.11 -0.04
N ARG A 75 1.16 14.83 -1.31
CA ARG A 75 2.18 15.54 -2.07
C ARG A 75 1.66 16.79 -2.77
N TYR A 76 0.42 16.76 -3.25
CA TYR A 76 -0.10 17.76 -4.17
C TYR A 76 -1.31 18.54 -3.65
N ILE A 77 -2.01 18.04 -2.62
CA ILE A 77 -3.23 18.67 -2.11
C ILE A 77 -2.91 19.44 -0.82
N PRO A 78 -3.32 20.71 -0.69
CA PRO A 78 -3.23 21.43 0.57
C PRO A 78 -3.98 20.69 1.69
N TYR A 79 -3.30 20.48 2.82
CA TYR A 79 -3.91 19.96 4.03
C TYR A 79 -3.50 20.79 5.25
N ASN A 80 -4.31 20.73 6.29
CA ASN A 80 -4.22 21.59 7.47
C ASN A 80 -3.08 21.25 8.46
N GLN A 81 -2.15 20.36 8.09
CA GLN A 81 -1.06 19.94 8.96
C GLN A 81 0.28 20.47 8.41
N GLY A 82 1.17 20.89 9.30
CA GLY A 82 2.49 21.40 8.91
C GLY A 82 3.43 20.33 8.37
N ILE A 83 4.57 20.77 7.82
CA ILE A 83 5.59 19.91 7.19
C ILE A 83 6.13 18.79 8.10
N GLU A 84 6.13 18.97 9.41
CA GLU A 84 6.60 17.94 10.35
C GLU A 84 5.65 16.74 10.38
N LYS A 85 4.33 16.95 10.28
CA LYS A 85 3.38 15.84 10.16
C LYS A 85 3.58 15.07 8.85
N LEU A 86 3.87 15.77 7.76
CA LEU A 86 4.17 15.13 6.48
C LEU A 86 5.35 14.18 6.59
N LYS A 87 6.45 14.63 7.19
CA LYS A 87 7.66 13.82 7.39
C LYS A 87 7.36 12.61 8.25
N GLU A 88 6.58 12.79 9.32
CA GLU A 88 6.16 11.69 10.18
C GLU A 88 5.38 10.64 9.38
N LEU A 89 4.36 11.06 8.62
CA LEU A 89 3.55 10.15 7.80
C LEU A 89 4.36 9.49 6.68
N GLN A 90 5.26 10.22 6.04
CA GLN A 90 6.19 9.65 5.04
C GLN A 90 7.05 8.55 5.66
N SER A 91 7.66 8.86 6.81
CA SER A 91 8.51 7.93 7.54
C SER A 91 7.75 6.68 8.00
N GLN A 92 6.58 6.85 8.62
CA GLN A 92 5.80 5.77 9.22
C GLN A 92 5.06 4.91 8.20
N ILE A 93 4.47 5.53 7.17
CA ILE A 93 3.60 4.81 6.23
C ILE A 93 4.42 4.27 5.06
N PHE A 94 5.37 5.04 4.53
CA PHE A 94 5.98 4.73 3.24
C PHE A 94 7.44 4.26 3.33
N GLU A 95 8.19 4.75 4.31
CA GLU A 95 9.65 4.55 4.38
C GLU A 95 10.10 3.56 5.47
N GLU A 96 9.16 3.04 6.27
CA GLU A 96 9.48 2.06 7.29
C GLU A 96 10.17 0.85 6.65
N CYS A 97 11.45 0.66 6.97
CA CYS A 97 12.27 -0.45 6.50
C CYS A 97 13.26 -0.85 7.58
N ARG A 98 13.24 -2.12 7.98
CA ARG A 98 14.13 -2.71 8.98
C ARG A 98 14.71 -4.02 8.47
N TRP A 99 16.00 -4.25 8.71
CA TRP A 99 16.62 -5.54 8.37
C TRP A 99 16.24 -6.58 9.41
N ASN A 100 15.77 -7.74 8.98
CA ASN A 100 15.56 -8.90 9.83
C ASN A 100 16.66 -9.93 9.57
N SER A 101 17.53 -10.14 10.58
CA SER A 101 18.65 -11.07 10.49
C SER A 101 18.22 -12.54 10.44
N THR A 102 17.05 -12.86 11.00
CA THR A 102 16.51 -14.23 11.04
C THR A 102 15.98 -14.65 9.68
N SER A 103 15.22 -13.79 9.00
CA SER A 103 14.72 -14.06 7.66
C SER A 103 15.70 -13.68 6.55
N GLY A 104 16.71 -12.86 6.85
CA GLY A 104 17.67 -12.35 5.86
C GLY A 104 17.02 -11.39 4.86
N GLN A 105 15.93 -10.71 5.25
CA GLN A 105 15.15 -9.83 4.39
C GLN A 105 14.80 -8.52 5.09
N TYR A 106 14.43 -7.52 4.30
CA TYR A 106 13.88 -6.26 4.81
C TYR A 106 12.39 -6.40 5.11
N LEU A 107 11.99 -5.94 6.29
CA LEU A 107 10.60 -5.86 6.75
C LEU A 107 10.18 -4.40 6.91
N GLY A 108 8.87 -4.17 6.97
CA GLY A 108 8.27 -2.87 7.24
C GLY A 108 6.81 -3.05 7.57
N GLY A 109 5.99 -2.02 7.31
CA GLY A 109 4.54 -2.14 7.30
C GLY A 109 3.85 -2.07 8.66
N GLU A 110 4.56 -1.94 9.77
CA GLU A 110 3.94 -1.76 11.10
C GLU A 110 3.14 -0.46 11.16
N GLY A 111 3.67 0.64 10.63
CA GLY A 111 2.96 1.92 10.58
C GLY A 111 1.71 1.87 9.70
N LYS A 112 1.78 1.10 8.61
CA LYS A 112 0.63 0.80 7.74
C LYS A 112 -0.42 -0.03 8.47
N PHE A 113 0.00 -1.13 9.10
CA PHE A 113 -0.87 -2.01 9.88
C PHE A 113 -1.56 -1.26 11.03
N PHE A 114 -0.82 -0.43 11.76
CA PHE A 114 -1.38 0.43 12.80
C PHE A 114 -2.40 1.43 12.26
N THR A 115 -2.12 2.03 11.11
CA THR A 115 -3.03 2.95 10.42
C THR A 115 -4.33 2.25 10.02
N ILE A 116 -4.23 1.02 9.52
CA ILE A 116 -5.38 0.20 9.11
C ILE A 116 -6.21 -0.19 10.32
N THR A 117 -5.60 -0.80 11.34
CA THR A 117 -6.31 -1.35 12.51
C THR A 117 -6.94 -0.27 13.38
N ARG A 118 -6.37 0.94 13.43
CA ARG A 118 -6.94 2.09 14.15
C ARG A 118 -7.76 3.05 13.27
N GLY A 119 -7.78 2.79 11.95
CA GLY A 119 -8.57 3.52 10.97
C GLY A 119 -8.09 4.95 10.67
N TYR A 120 -8.91 5.67 9.92
CA TYR A 120 -8.58 6.98 9.33
C TYR A 120 -8.20 8.07 10.34
N HIS A 121 -8.64 7.94 11.58
CA HIS A 121 -8.31 8.90 12.64
C HIS A 121 -6.81 8.96 12.96
N THR A 122 -6.03 7.91 12.62
CA THR A 122 -4.57 7.93 12.75
C THR A 122 -3.89 8.84 11.74
N LEU A 123 -4.46 8.96 10.54
CA LEU A 123 -3.93 9.83 9.50
C LEU A 123 -3.99 11.31 9.92
N ARG A 124 -5.00 11.71 10.71
CA ARG A 124 -5.22 13.09 11.22
C ARG A 124 -5.10 14.19 10.14
N ILE A 125 -5.21 13.84 8.86
CA ILE A 125 -5.13 14.78 7.74
C ILE A 125 -6.53 15.28 7.39
N ASN A 126 -6.64 16.57 7.11
CA ASN A 126 -7.82 17.15 6.47
C ASN A 126 -7.39 17.88 5.19
N PHE A 127 -7.74 17.31 4.03
CA PHE A 127 -7.50 17.94 2.73
C PHE A 127 -8.49 19.08 2.50
N VAL A 128 -7.99 20.31 2.36
CA VAL A 128 -8.79 21.53 2.24
C VAL A 128 -9.52 21.50 0.91
N ASP A 129 -10.85 21.66 0.90
CA ASP A 129 -11.70 21.66 -0.30
C ASP A 129 -11.67 20.36 -1.15
N HIS A 130 -11.31 19.22 -0.55
CA HIS A 130 -11.29 17.90 -1.22
C HIS A 130 -12.11 16.86 -0.45
N ARG A 131 -13.35 17.24 -0.11
CA ARG A 131 -14.27 16.35 0.65
C ARG A 131 -14.50 15.00 -0.05
N PRO A 132 -14.69 14.91 -1.38
CA PRO A 132 -14.83 13.63 -2.06
C PRO A 132 -13.64 12.69 -1.85
N LEU A 133 -12.41 13.20 -2.01
CA LEU A 133 -11.19 12.43 -1.77
C LEU A 133 -11.04 12.00 -0.30
N GLN A 134 -11.30 12.92 0.63
CA GLN A 134 -11.26 12.65 2.06
C GLN A 134 -12.21 11.50 2.43
N ASN A 135 -13.43 11.52 1.89
CA ASN A 135 -14.42 10.48 2.11
C ASN A 135 -14.00 9.17 1.46
N TRP A 136 -13.45 9.22 0.24
CA TRP A 136 -12.94 8.04 -0.45
C TRP A 136 -11.83 7.35 0.35
N LEU A 137 -10.82 8.10 0.81
CA LEU A 137 -9.73 7.56 1.62
C LEU A 137 -10.26 6.93 2.92
N ARG A 138 -11.20 7.61 3.60
CA ARG A 138 -11.82 7.09 4.82
C ARG A 138 -12.56 5.78 4.58
N ASN A 139 -13.43 5.75 3.58
CA ASN A 139 -14.27 4.59 3.29
C ASN A 139 -13.42 3.41 2.82
N THR A 140 -12.44 3.67 1.96
CA THR A 140 -11.50 2.66 1.46
C THR A 140 -10.66 2.07 2.58
N LEU A 141 -10.09 2.91 3.47
CA LEU A 141 -9.36 2.43 4.64
C LEU A 141 -10.26 1.61 5.58
N GLY A 142 -11.54 1.97 5.70
CA GLY A 142 -12.53 1.17 6.43
C GLY A 142 -12.71 -0.23 5.86
N CYS A 143 -12.74 -0.38 4.53
CA CYS A 143 -12.83 -1.67 3.85
C CYS A 143 -11.56 -2.50 4.04
N ILE A 144 -10.39 -1.87 3.92
CA ILE A 144 -9.11 -2.53 4.20
C ILE A 144 -9.06 -2.99 5.66
N ALA A 145 -9.49 -2.16 6.61
CA ALA A 145 -9.56 -2.53 8.02
C ALA A 145 -10.52 -3.69 8.29
N GLU A 146 -11.65 -3.76 7.59
CA GLU A 146 -12.57 -4.90 7.67
C GLU A 146 -11.92 -6.20 7.17
N PHE A 147 -11.23 -6.14 6.04
CA PHE A 147 -10.47 -7.28 5.53
C PHE A 147 -9.39 -7.73 6.52
N TYR A 148 -8.65 -6.80 7.12
CA TYR A 148 -7.61 -7.15 8.11
C TYR A 148 -8.19 -7.82 9.36
N ARG A 149 -9.36 -7.35 9.85
CA ARG A 149 -10.06 -8.02 10.95
C ARG A 149 -10.42 -9.46 10.59
N TYR A 150 -10.97 -9.68 9.39
CA TYR A 150 -11.27 -11.03 8.92
C TYR A 150 -10.03 -11.94 8.86
N CYS A 151 -8.91 -11.43 8.33
CA CYS A 151 -7.68 -12.22 8.30
C CYS A 151 -7.21 -12.59 9.71
N ILE A 152 -7.16 -11.62 10.62
CA ILE A 152 -6.73 -11.83 12.01
C ILE A 152 -7.65 -12.85 12.70
N ASP A 153 -8.97 -12.70 12.56
CA ASP A 153 -9.94 -13.63 13.16
C ASP A 153 -9.80 -15.06 12.60
N THR A 154 -9.49 -15.19 11.31
CA THR A 154 -9.27 -16.48 10.66
C THR A 154 -7.99 -17.14 11.17
N GLU A 155 -6.91 -16.38 11.24
CA GLU A 155 -5.61 -16.86 11.73
C GLU A 155 -5.70 -17.26 13.19
N GLN A 156 -6.37 -16.46 14.02
CA GLN A 156 -6.59 -16.76 15.42
C GLN A 156 -7.33 -18.09 15.60
N LYS A 157 -8.44 -18.30 14.87
CA LYS A 157 -9.17 -19.58 14.90
C LYS A 157 -8.29 -20.76 14.48
N HIS A 158 -7.48 -20.57 13.44
CA HIS A 158 -6.55 -21.62 12.99
C HIS A 158 -5.54 -21.98 14.09
N PHE A 159 -4.97 -21.00 14.78
CA PHE A 159 -4.05 -21.26 15.90
C PHE A 159 -4.73 -21.90 17.10
N GLU A 160 -5.97 -21.53 17.40
CA GLU A 160 -6.77 -22.15 18.46
C GLU A 160 -7.10 -23.62 18.14
N GLU A 161 -7.42 -23.94 16.89
CA GLU A 161 -7.72 -25.31 16.43
C GLU A 161 -6.49 -26.23 16.44
N HIS A 162 -5.29 -25.67 16.26
CA HIS A 162 -4.02 -26.41 16.20
C HIS A 162 -3.15 -26.12 17.44
N GLU A 163 -3.78 -25.79 18.58
CA GLU A 163 -3.08 -25.51 19.81
C GLU A 163 -2.21 -26.71 20.25
N GLY A 164 -0.94 -26.45 20.53
CA GLY A 164 0.04 -27.47 20.90
C GLY A 164 0.78 -28.11 19.73
N GLU A 165 0.41 -27.79 18.48
CA GLU A 165 1.20 -28.14 17.31
C GLU A 165 2.35 -27.14 17.07
N PRO A 166 3.44 -27.53 16.39
CA PRO A 166 4.48 -26.61 15.97
C PRO A 166 3.92 -25.51 15.05
N LEU A 167 4.38 -24.27 15.22
CA LEU A 167 3.99 -23.17 14.35
C LEU A 167 4.33 -23.46 12.89
N PRO A 168 3.44 -23.11 11.94
CA PRO A 168 3.69 -23.35 10.53
C PRO A 168 4.91 -22.56 10.06
N LEU A 169 5.72 -23.20 9.21
CA LEU A 169 6.86 -22.58 8.52
C LEU A 169 6.44 -21.56 7.45
N HIS A 170 5.14 -21.50 7.14
CA HIS A 170 4.53 -20.62 6.14
C HIS A 170 3.42 -19.77 6.77
N CYS A 171 3.03 -18.69 6.09
CA CYS A 171 1.86 -17.91 6.52
C CYS A 171 0.61 -18.80 6.52
N VAL A 172 -0.21 -18.67 7.57
CA VAL A 172 -1.50 -19.35 7.64
C VAL A 172 -2.32 -18.99 6.39
N PRO A 173 -2.79 -19.96 5.60
CA PRO A 173 -3.60 -19.67 4.44
C PRO A 173 -4.90 -19.01 4.87
N VAL A 174 -5.08 -17.75 4.49
CA VAL A 174 -6.36 -17.05 4.69
C VAL A 174 -7.27 -17.38 3.51
N PRO A 175 -8.47 -17.96 3.74
CA PRO A 175 -9.40 -18.24 2.65
C PRO A 175 -9.88 -16.93 1.98
N PRO A 176 -10.43 -17.02 0.75
CA PRO A 176 -11.03 -15.86 0.11
C PRO A 176 -12.07 -15.19 1.02
N PRO A 177 -12.03 -13.85 1.18
CA PRO A 177 -12.96 -13.15 2.05
C PRO A 177 -14.41 -13.36 1.59
N PRO A 178 -15.37 -13.53 2.53
CA PRO A 178 -16.78 -13.70 2.19
C PRO A 178 -17.35 -12.46 1.51
N ALA A 179 -18.43 -12.63 0.75
CA ALA A 179 -19.08 -11.55 -0.01
C ALA A 179 -19.60 -10.37 0.84
N SER A 180 -19.71 -10.56 2.15
CA SER A 180 -20.04 -9.50 3.10
C SER A 180 -18.91 -8.48 3.31
N ILE A 181 -17.66 -8.85 3.01
CA ILE A 181 -16.50 -7.97 3.15
C ILE A 181 -16.35 -7.16 1.86
N GLY A 182 -16.22 -5.84 2.00
CA GLY A 182 -16.12 -4.93 0.84
C GLY A 182 -14.95 -5.23 -0.10
N LEU A 183 -13.93 -5.96 0.36
CA LEU A 183 -12.78 -6.41 -0.43
C LEU A 183 -12.84 -7.89 -0.84
N HIS A 184 -14.02 -8.52 -0.87
CA HIS A 184 -14.23 -9.82 -1.53
C HIS A 184 -13.70 -9.79 -2.98
N ASN A 185 -14.03 -8.74 -3.72
CA ASN A 185 -13.58 -8.48 -5.09
C ASN A 185 -13.27 -6.97 -5.24
N HIS A 186 -13.07 -6.51 -6.48
CA HIS A 186 -12.78 -5.11 -6.78
C HIS A 186 -14.04 -4.23 -6.99
N GLU A 187 -15.25 -4.79 -6.99
CA GLU A 187 -16.47 -4.09 -7.42
C GLU A 187 -16.85 -2.97 -6.45
N TYR A 188 -16.89 -3.26 -5.15
CA TYR A 188 -17.21 -2.25 -4.14
C TYR A 188 -16.13 -1.18 -4.04
N PHE A 189 -14.85 -1.57 -4.15
CA PHE A 189 -13.75 -0.60 -4.26
C PHE A 189 -13.95 0.34 -5.46
N SER A 190 -14.31 -0.23 -6.61
CA SER A 190 -14.57 0.53 -7.83
C SER A 190 -15.78 1.45 -7.68
N SER A 191 -16.84 1.02 -6.98
CA SER A 191 -17.99 1.87 -6.71
C SER A 191 -17.64 3.04 -5.79
N LEU A 192 -16.73 2.85 -4.82
CA LEU A 192 -16.21 3.97 -4.01
C LEU A 192 -15.47 4.99 -4.88
N VAL A 193 -14.60 4.53 -5.80
CA VAL A 193 -13.89 5.43 -6.73
C VAL A 193 -14.87 6.21 -7.60
N LYS A 194 -15.85 5.53 -8.23
CA LYS A 194 -16.88 6.19 -9.05
C LYS A 194 -17.68 7.22 -8.26
N THR A 195 -18.16 6.83 -7.08
CA THR A 195 -18.89 7.73 -6.17
C THR A 195 -18.08 8.97 -5.83
N ALA A 196 -16.78 8.81 -5.57
CA ALA A 196 -15.91 9.95 -5.27
C ALA A 196 -15.73 10.87 -6.48
N LEU A 197 -15.53 10.32 -7.69
CA LEU A 197 -15.36 11.11 -8.91
C LEU A 197 -16.61 11.89 -9.30
N GLU A 198 -17.80 11.31 -9.06
CA GLU A 198 -19.09 11.94 -9.35
C GLU A 198 -19.54 12.92 -8.25
N ALA A 199 -18.95 12.86 -7.06
CA ALA A 199 -19.35 13.69 -5.93
C ALA A 199 -18.99 15.18 -6.14
N PRO A 200 -19.88 16.11 -5.75
CA PRO A 200 -19.57 17.54 -5.77
C PRO A 200 -18.54 17.91 -4.69
N GLY A 201 -17.84 19.03 -4.89
CA GLY A 201 -16.91 19.57 -3.90
C GLY A 201 -15.46 19.11 -4.06
N TRP A 202 -15.07 18.67 -5.26
CA TRP A 202 -13.69 18.77 -5.72
C TRP A 202 -13.32 20.26 -5.88
N ALA A 203 -12.13 20.66 -5.47
CA ALA A 203 -11.68 22.02 -5.73
C ALA A 203 -11.58 22.28 -7.24
N SER A 204 -11.83 23.53 -7.65
CA SER A 204 -11.67 23.91 -9.05
C SER A 204 -10.21 23.72 -9.48
N MET A 205 -9.99 23.27 -10.71
CA MET A 205 -8.63 23.08 -11.25
C MET A 205 -7.77 24.36 -11.23
N ARG A 206 -8.39 25.54 -11.13
CA ARG A 206 -7.71 26.85 -11.03
C ARG A 206 -7.00 27.10 -9.70
N THR A 207 -7.37 26.40 -8.63
CA THR A 207 -6.80 26.67 -7.29
C THR A 207 -5.40 26.09 -7.10
N TYR A 208 -4.93 25.24 -8.03
CA TYR A 208 -3.66 24.52 -7.94
C TYR A 208 -2.53 25.07 -8.80
N LEU A 209 -2.86 25.93 -9.77
CA LEU A 209 -1.90 26.57 -10.68
C LEU A 209 -1.67 28.04 -10.28
N GLY A 210 -1.62 28.31 -8.98
CA GLY A 210 -1.09 29.56 -8.44
C GLY A 210 0.43 29.47 -8.30
N ASP A 211 1.13 30.57 -8.58
CA ASP A 211 2.59 30.76 -8.74
C ASP A 211 3.53 30.06 -7.73
N ASP A 212 3.00 29.54 -6.63
CA ASP A 212 3.72 28.85 -5.57
C ASP A 212 4.19 27.43 -5.94
N LEU A 213 3.47 26.72 -6.82
CA LEU A 213 3.92 25.39 -7.28
C LEU A 213 5.11 25.54 -8.23
N ASP A 214 5.14 26.62 -9.01
CA ASP A 214 6.27 27.00 -9.83
C ASP A 214 7.45 27.43 -8.96
N GLN A 215 7.23 28.13 -7.84
CA GLN A 215 8.28 28.45 -6.88
C GLN A 215 8.78 27.21 -6.10
N TYR A 216 7.90 26.28 -5.73
CA TYR A 216 8.23 25.01 -5.08
C TYR A 216 9.00 24.06 -6.01
N VAL A 217 8.58 23.95 -7.27
CA VAL A 217 9.25 23.19 -8.33
C VAL A 217 10.53 23.91 -8.79
N ARG A 218 10.62 25.25 -8.80
CA ARG A 218 11.86 25.97 -9.11
C ARG A 218 12.90 25.87 -7.99
N THR A 219 12.48 25.81 -6.72
CA THR A 219 13.40 25.73 -5.57
C THR A 219 13.84 24.30 -5.24
N ARG A 220 13.04 23.26 -5.55
CA ARG A 220 13.44 21.85 -5.36
C ARG A 220 13.51 21.00 -6.63
N GLY A 221 12.71 21.28 -7.65
CA GLY A 221 12.72 20.59 -8.95
C GLY A 221 13.91 20.94 -9.85
N ARG A 222 14.73 21.94 -9.48
CA ARG A 222 16.04 22.22 -10.11
C ARG A 222 17.21 21.38 -9.57
N ARG A 223 17.00 20.53 -8.56
CA ARG A 223 17.91 19.39 -8.38
C ARG A 223 17.59 18.40 -9.50
N ARG A 224 18.30 18.58 -10.60
CA ARG A 224 18.37 17.74 -11.81
C ARG A 224 17.70 16.38 -11.63
N MET A 225 16.85 16.03 -12.60
CA MET A 225 16.54 14.65 -13.04
C MET A 225 17.78 13.81 -13.41
N SER A 226 18.97 14.11 -12.89
CA SER A 226 20.19 13.30 -12.99
C SER A 226 20.59 12.66 -11.66
N THR A 227 19.81 12.86 -10.59
CA THR A 227 20.11 12.25 -9.28
C THR A 227 18.86 12.03 -8.42
N LEU A 228 17.72 11.70 -9.05
CA LEU A 228 16.76 10.79 -8.42
C LEU A 228 17.42 9.40 -8.42
N VAL A 229 18.43 9.23 -7.56
CA VAL A 229 18.67 7.92 -6.99
C VAL A 229 17.38 7.68 -6.20
N LEU A 230 16.48 6.86 -6.76
CA LEU A 230 15.53 6.12 -5.93
C LEU A 230 16.32 5.72 -4.68
N PRO A 231 15.96 6.17 -3.46
CA PRO A 231 16.67 5.73 -2.27
C PRO A 231 16.81 4.23 -2.40
N ARG A 232 18.05 3.73 -2.27
CA ARG A 232 18.40 2.33 -2.58
C ARG A 232 17.22 1.48 -2.12
N ILE A 233 16.54 0.85 -3.08
CA ILE A 233 15.56 -0.20 -2.79
C ILE A 233 16.20 -1.03 -1.69
N CYS A 234 15.50 -1.25 -0.59
CA CYS A 234 15.89 -2.16 0.46
C CYS A 234 16.12 -3.54 -0.19
N GLY A 235 17.29 -3.71 -0.79
CA GLY A 235 17.72 -4.81 -1.63
C GLY A 235 18.89 -5.48 -0.94
N PRO A 236 19.07 -6.79 -1.16
CA PRO A 236 20.02 -7.57 -0.39
C PRO A 236 21.41 -6.94 -0.44
N PRO A 237 22.18 -6.94 0.66
CA PRO A 237 23.56 -6.50 0.63
C PRO A 237 24.29 -7.29 -0.46
N LYS A 238 24.96 -6.59 -1.39
CA LYS A 238 25.80 -7.22 -2.40
C LYS A 238 26.80 -8.11 -1.67
N ARG A 239 26.63 -9.44 -1.72
CA ARG A 239 27.67 -10.38 -1.31
C ARG A 239 28.89 -10.04 -2.14
N ARG A 240 29.94 -9.50 -1.50
CA ARG A 240 31.28 -9.56 -2.07
C ARG A 240 31.64 -11.04 -2.05
N LEU A 241 31.55 -11.68 -3.20
CA LEU A 241 32.27 -12.92 -3.44
C LEU A 241 33.74 -12.57 -3.27
N PHE A 242 34.35 -13.10 -2.21
CA PHE A 242 35.78 -13.31 -2.14
C PHE A 242 36.05 -14.73 -2.61
#